data_AF-A0A7W0LHV8-F1
#
_entry.id   AF-A0A7W0LHV8-F1
#
_cell.length_a   1.000
_cell.length_b   1.000
_cell.length_c   1.000
_cell.angle_alpha   90.00
_cell.angle_beta   90.00
_cell.angle_gamma   90.00
#
_symmetry.space_group_name_H-M   'P 1'
#
loop_
_entity.id
_entity.type
_entity.pdbx_description
1 polymer ?
#
loop_
_entity_poly.entity_id
_entity_poly.type
_entity_poly.pdbx_seq_one_letter_code
_entity_poly.pdbx_strand_id
1 'polypeptide(L)' 'VAMLFILFDIEVVFLYPIAVQLEAIGVFALVEMIVFIVLLLVAFVYVWRRGALEWK' A
#
# COMPACT_ATOMS: atom_id res chain seq x y z
N VAL A 1 -12.29 10.32 -3.68
CA VAL A 1 -12.48 9.04 -2.94
C VAL A 1 -12.50 7.82 -3.85
N ALA A 2 -13.38 7.69 -4.85
CA ALA A 2 -13.46 6.48 -5.70
C ALA A 2 -12.14 6.10 -6.39
N MET A 3 -11.42 7.09 -6.96
CA MET A 3 -10.11 6.87 -7.56
C MET A 3 -9.07 6.37 -6.54
N LEU A 4 -9.07 6.92 -5.31
CA LEU A 4 -8.16 6.51 -4.25
C LEU A 4 -8.46 5.10 -3.75
N PHE A 5 -9.74 4.73 -3.70
CA PHE A 5 -10.17 3.37 -3.39
C PHE A 5 -9.66 2.35 -4.41
N ILE A 6 -9.83 2.62 -5.72
CA ILE A 6 -9.31 1.75 -6.78
C ILE A 6 -7.78 1.62 -6.68
N LEU A 7 -7.09 2.72 -6.42
CA LEU A 7 -5.63 2.73 -6.31
C LEU A 7 -5.17 1.87 -5.13
N PHE A 8 -5.83 1.99 -3.97
CA PHE A 8 -5.55 1.17 -2.80
C PHE A 8 -5.85 -0.32 -3.03
N ASP A 9 -6.95 -0.67 -3.71
CA ASP A 9 -7.26 -2.05 -4.07
C ASP A 9 -6.16 -2.67 -4.95
N ILE A 10 -5.66 -1.90 -5.93
CA ILE A 10 -4.56 -2.32 -6.79
C ILE A 10 -3.28 -2.56 -5.97
N GLU A 11 -2.96 -1.69 -5.02
CA GLU A 11 -1.80 -1.84 -4.13
C GLU A 11 -1.89 -3.12 -3.28
N VAL A 12 -3.09 -3.48 -2.79
CA VAL A 12 -3.32 -4.73 -2.05
C VAL A 12 -3.12 -5.96 -2.95
N VAL A 13 -3.55 -5.89 -4.21
CA VAL A 13 -3.28 -6.96 -5.19
C VAL A 13 -1.79 -7.17 -5.40
N PHE A 14 -0.97 -6.11 -5.38
CA PHE A 14 0.48 -6.22 -5.47
C PHE A 14 1.13 -6.78 -4.19
N LEU A 15 0.55 -6.52 -3.01
CA LEU A 15 1.04 -7.07 -1.75
C LEU A 15 0.73 -8.56 -1.59
N TYR A 16 -0.35 -9.06 -2.20
CA TYR A 16 -0.82 -10.43 -2.00
C TYR A 16 0.23 -11.51 -2.37
N PRO A 17 0.91 -11.46 -3.53
CA PRO A 17 1.95 -12.43 -3.87
C PRO A 17 3.12 -12.44 -2.90
N ILE A 18 3.55 -11.26 -2.42
CA ILE A 18 4.65 -11.14 -1.45
C ILE A 18 4.22 -11.74 -0.11
N ALA A 19 2.98 -11.49 0.31
CA ALA A 19 2.43 -12.05 1.54
C ALA A 19 2.32 -13.58 1.49
N VAL A 20 1.90 -14.15 0.36
CA VAL A 20 1.80 -15.62 0.19
C VAL A 20 3.18 -16.29 0.13
N GLN A 21 4.21 -15.61 -0.37
CA GLN A 21 5.56 -16.16 -0.52
C GLN A 21 6.52 -15.80 0.63
N LEU A 22 6.02 -15.17 1.70
CA LEU A 22 6.80 -14.76 2.87
C LEU A 22 7.62 -15.90 3.47
N GLU A 23 7.05 -17.09 3.59
CA GLU A 23 7.75 -18.25 4.17
C GLU A 23 8.88 -18.76 3.27
N ALA A 24 8.74 -18.64 1.95
CA ALA A 24 9.72 -19.11 0.98
C ALA A 24 10.92 -18.14 0.82
N ILE A 25 10.65 -16.84 0.89
CA ILE A 25 11.63 -15.77 0.65
C ILE A 25 12.22 -15.25 1.97
N GLY A 26 11.50 -15.41 3.08
CA GLY A 26 11.95 -15.06 4.43
C GLY A 26 12.12 -13.55 4.64
N VAL A 27 13.22 -13.16 5.28
CA VAL A 27 13.47 -11.78 5.73
C VAL A 27 13.49 -10.77 4.57
N PHE A 28 13.91 -11.19 3.37
CA PHE A 28 13.93 -10.31 2.20
C PHE A 28 12.51 -9.84 1.82
N ALA A 29 11.54 -10.75 1.74
CA ALA A 29 10.15 -10.41 1.46
C ALA A 29 9.53 -9.53 2.58
N LEU A 30 9.94 -9.77 3.83
CA LEU A 30 9.51 -8.92 4.95
C LEU A 30 9.98 -7.47 4.78
N VAL A 31 11.25 -7.27 4.41
CA VAL A 31 11.80 -5.92 4.17
C VAL A 31 11.13 -5.24 2.99
N GLU A 32 10.94 -5.95 1.87
CA GLU A 32 10.25 -5.40 0.69
C GLU A 32 8.82 -4.98 1.02
N MET A 33 8.08 -5.81 1.77
CA MET A 33 6.72 -5.50 2.21
C MET A 33 6.68 -4.25 3.10
N ILE A 34 7.61 -4.12 4.06
CA ILE A 34 7.70 -2.94 4.93
C ILE A 34 7.99 -1.69 4.10
N VAL A 35 8.96 -1.75 3.19
CA VAL A 35 9.31 -0.63 2.29
C VAL A 35 8.10 -0.23 1.45
N PHE A 36 7.38 -1.20 0.89
CA PHE A 36 6.18 -0.95 0.09
C PHE A 36 5.10 -0.27 0.93
N ILE A 37 4.78 -0.79 2.12
CA ILE A 37 3.78 -0.21 3.03
C ILE A 37 4.15 1.22 3.43
N VAL A 38 5.43 1.50 3.70
CA VAL A 38 5.90 2.86 4.02
C VAL A 38 5.67 3.81 2.84
N LEU A 39 5.94 3.38 1.61
CA LEU A 39 5.65 4.18 0.42
C LEU A 39 4.15 4.49 0.27
N LEU A 40 3.28 3.49 0.51
CA LEU A 40 1.83 3.70 0.50
C LEU A 40 1.40 4.71 1.57
N LEU A 41 1.95 4.59 2.78
CA LEU A 41 1.69 5.53 3.87
C LEU A 41 2.10 6.96 3.51
N VAL A 42 3.24 7.14 2.86
CA VAL A 42 3.69 8.46 2.39
C VAL A 42 2.71 9.04 1.36
N ALA A 43 2.30 8.23 0.38
CA ALA A 43 1.32 8.65 -0.62
C ALA A 43 -0.04 9.00 0.02
N PHE A 44 -0.51 8.16 0.95
CA PHE A 44 -1.75 8.37 1.68
C PHE A 44 -1.72 9.66 2.51
N VAL A 45 -0.66 9.88 3.29
CA VAL A 45 -0.48 11.10 4.11
C VAL A 45 -0.45 12.35 3.22
N TYR A 46 0.23 12.27 2.07
CA TYR A 46 0.26 13.37 1.11
C TYR A 46 -1.15 13.73 0.60
N VAL A 47 -1.92 12.73 0.18
CA VAL A 47 -3.28 12.94 -0.34
C VAL A 47 -4.23 13.42 0.76
N TRP A 48 -4.07 12.91 1.98
CA TRP A 48 -4.82 13.37 3.15
C TRP A 48 -4.54 14.85 3.46
N ARG A 49 -3.27 15.26 3.49
CA ARG A 49 -2.87 16.66 3.68
C ARG A 49 -3.41 17.59 2.58
N ARG A 50 -3.67 17.08 1.38
CA ARG A 50 -4.26 17.80 0.25
C ARG A 50 -5.79 17.88 0.31
N GLY A 51 -6.44 17.29 1.31
CA GLY A 51 -7.89 17.32 1.48
C GLY A 51 -8.67 16.42 0.52
N ALA A 52 -8.01 15.53 -0.24
CA ALA A 52 -8.71 14.69 -1.24
C ALA A 52 -9.55 13.55 -0.62
N LEU A 53 -9.49 13.41 0.70
CA LEU A 53 -10.32 12.49 1.50
C LEU A 53 -11.59 13.15 2.03
N GLU A 54 -11.76 14.47 1.88
CA GLU A 54 -12.98 15.15 2.32
C GLU A 54 -14.15 14.76 1.43
N TRP A 55 -15.15 14.13 2.04
CA TRP A 55 -16.47 13.94 1.45
C TRP A 55 -17.30 15.21 1.66
N LYS A 56 -17.87 15.75 0.59
CA LYS A 56 -19.15 16.47 0.67
C LYS A 56 -20.25 15.52 0.25
#